data_AF-A0A6G4V0Y4-F1
#
_entry.id   AF-A0A6G4V0Y4-F1
#
_cell.length_a   1.000
_cell.length_b   1.000
_cell.length_c   1.000
_cell.angle_alpha   90.00
_cell.angle_beta   90.00
_cell.angle_gamma   90.00
#
_symmetry.space_group_name_H-M   'P 1'
#
loop_
_entity.id
_entity.type
_entity.pdbx_description
1 polymer ?
#
loop_
_entity_poly.entity_id
_entity_poly.type
_entity_poly.pdbx_seq_one_letter_code
_entity_poly.pdbx_strand_id
1 'polypeptide(L)' 'MASSKQQTTQEPPIDVPVGFNAWLLDCAPDPNCDVCQANWRQLTAARNKGDITQAARHATEIRDHASGVH' A
#
# COMPACT_ATOMS: atom_id res chain seq x y z
N MET A 1 5.98 -41.46 -31.01
CA MET A 1 5.37 -40.15 -30.76
C MET A 1 5.87 -39.68 -29.40
N ALA A 2 6.72 -38.65 -29.36
CA ALA A 2 7.39 -38.20 -28.13
C ALA A 2 6.54 -37.13 -27.43
N SER A 3 6.14 -37.39 -26.18
CA SER A 3 5.44 -36.42 -25.33
C SER A 3 6.44 -35.42 -24.74
N SER A 4 6.36 -34.17 -25.15
CA SER A 4 7.09 -33.07 -24.54
C SER A 4 6.53 -32.78 -23.14
N LYS A 5 7.32 -33.06 -22.10
CA LYS A 5 7.02 -32.66 -20.72
C LYS A 5 7.21 -31.16 -20.61
N GLN A 6 6.12 -30.40 -20.58
CA GLN A 6 6.16 -28.97 -20.26
C GLN A 6 6.49 -28.83 -18.78
N GLN A 7 7.71 -28.35 -18.49
CA GLN A 7 8.14 -28.03 -17.14
C GLN A 7 7.58 -26.64 -16.79
N THR A 8 6.42 -26.62 -16.15
CA THR A 8 5.83 -25.39 -15.64
C THR A 8 6.65 -24.92 -14.45
N THR A 9 7.60 -24.01 -14.67
CA THR A 9 8.21 -23.24 -13.58
C THR A 9 7.10 -22.39 -12.96
N GLN A 10 6.49 -22.89 -11.89
CA GLN A 10 5.53 -22.09 -11.13
C GLN A 10 6.36 -21.06 -10.37
N GLU A 11 6.33 -19.80 -10.82
CA GLU A 11 6.81 -18.69 -10.01
C GLU A 11 6.03 -18.73 -8.67
N PRO A 12 6.71 -18.65 -7.51
CA PRO A 12 6.02 -18.72 -6.24
C PRO A 12 4.93 -17.64 -6.18
N PRO A 13 3.74 -17.96 -5.63
CA PRO A 13 2.65 -17.00 -5.55
C PRO A 13 3.15 -15.71 -4.88
N ILE A 14 3.00 -14.58 -5.57
CA ILE A 14 3.26 -13.29 -4.97
C ILE A 14 2.27 -13.10 -3.80
N ASP A 15 2.78 -12.76 -2.63
CA ASP A 15 1.95 -12.41 -1.47
C ASP A 15 1.34 -11.04 -1.75
N VAL A 16 0.20 -11.04 -2.42
CA VAL A 16 -0.61 -9.82 -2.57
C VAL A 16 -1.22 -9.58 -1.19
N PRO A 17 -1.06 -8.39 -0.59
CA PRO A 17 -1.75 -8.06 0.65
C PRO A 17 -3.26 -8.06 0.41
N VAL A 18 -3.89 -9.23 0.52
CA VAL A 18 -5.32 -9.45 0.43
C VAL A 18 -5.88 -9.34 1.84
N GLY A 19 -6.51 -8.21 2.15
CA GLY A 19 -7.08 -8.00 3.47
C GLY A 19 -7.72 -6.64 3.64
N PHE A 20 -8.41 -6.48 4.77
CA PHE A 20 -9.14 -5.27 5.19
C PHE A 20 -8.30 -3.98 5.17
N ASN A 21 -6.96 -4.08 5.08
CA ASN A 21 -6.01 -2.96 5.10
C ASN A 21 -5.36 -2.67 3.74
N ALA A 22 -5.73 -3.38 2.66
CA ALA A 22 -5.15 -3.17 1.33
C ALA A 22 -5.30 -1.72 0.83
N TRP A 23 -6.41 -1.07 1.20
CA TRP A 23 -6.69 0.33 0.90
C TRP A 23 -5.72 1.34 1.54
N LEU A 24 -4.92 0.92 2.55
CA LEU A 24 -3.83 1.74 3.09
C LEU A 24 -2.68 1.89 2.10
N LEU A 25 -2.52 0.94 1.17
CA LEU A 25 -1.44 0.93 0.17
C LEU A 25 -1.83 1.67 -1.12
N ASP A 26 -3.12 1.98 -1.29
CA ASP A 26 -3.64 2.70 -2.45
C ASP A 26 -3.51 4.24 -2.31
N CYS A 27 -2.92 4.73 -1.21
CA CYS A 27 -2.61 6.16 -1.07
C CYS A 27 -1.16 6.44 -1.51
N ALA A 28 -0.97 7.42 -2.39
CA ALA A 28 0.34 7.89 -2.82
C ALA A 28 0.52 9.36 -2.38
N PRO A 29 1.55 9.69 -1.59
CA PRO A 29 1.81 11.07 -1.21
C PRO A 29 2.32 11.87 -2.41
N ASP A 30 1.92 13.15 -2.49
CA ASP A 30 2.55 14.08 -3.44
C ASP A 30 4.04 14.23 -3.08
N PRO A 31 4.97 14.03 -4.03
CA PRO A 31 6.41 14.11 -3.79
C PRO A 31 6.90 15.51 -3.40
N ASN A 32 6.14 16.56 -3.75
CA ASN A 32 6.48 17.95 -3.48
C ASN A 32 5.65 18.57 -2.34
N CYS A 33 4.89 17.76 -1.60
CA CYS A 33 4.10 18.21 -0.47
C CYS A 33 4.66 17.69 0.86
N ASP A 34 5.17 18.60 1.69
CA ASP A 34 5.71 18.27 3.00
C ASP A 34 4.68 17.60 3.93
N VAL A 35 3.40 17.99 3.83
CA VAL A 35 2.31 17.42 4.61
C VAL A 35 2.05 15.96 4.22
N CYS A 36 1.96 15.68 2.92
CA CYS A 36 1.79 14.31 2.42
C CYS A 36 2.98 13.43 2.81
N GLN A 37 4.21 13.96 2.71
CA GLN A 37 5.42 13.24 3.12
C GLN A 37 5.46 12.95 4.62
N ALA A 38 5.05 13.90 5.47
CA ALA A 38 4.97 13.72 6.91
C ALA A 38 3.93 12.65 7.28
N ASN A 39 2.73 12.73 6.69
CA ASN A 39 1.68 11.74 6.90
C ASN A 39 2.09 10.35 6.42
N TRP A 40 2.82 10.25 5.31
CA TRP A 40 3.33 8.96 4.81
C TRP A 40 4.28 8.28 5.81
N ARG A 41 5.16 9.06 6.45
CA ARG A 41 6.06 8.55 7.50
C ARG A 41 5.28 8.07 8.72
N GLN A 42 4.27 8.82 9.14
CA GLN A 42 3.44 8.47 10.31
C GLN A 42 2.55 7.25 10.03
N LEU A 43 1.97 7.15 8.84
CA LEU A 43 1.25 5.97 8.35
C LEU A 43 2.14 4.72 8.43
N THR A 44 3.35 4.80 7.87
CA THR A 44 4.29 3.67 7.86
C THR A 44 4.65 3.24 9.28
N ALA A 45 4.89 4.21 10.17
CA ALA A 45 5.18 3.93 11.58
C ALA A 45 3.98 3.30 12.31
N ALA A 46 2.76 3.79 12.09
CA ALA A 46 1.53 3.25 12.68
C ALA A 46 1.26 1.81 12.18
N ARG A 47 1.41 1.59 10.86
CA ARG A 47 1.31 0.26 10.25
C ARG A 47 2.30 -0.73 10.88
N ASN A 48 3.56 -0.33 11.03
CA ASN A 48 4.60 -1.19 11.63
C ASN A 48 4.32 -1.53 13.10
N LYS A 49 3.59 -0.65 13.81
CA LYS A 49 3.14 -0.88 15.19
C LYS A 49 1.84 -1.70 15.27
N GLY A 50 1.21 -2.01 14.14
CA GLY A 50 -0.12 -2.63 14.10
C GLY A 50 -1.28 -1.68 14.46
N ASP A 51 -1.01 -0.37 14.56
CA ASP A 51 -2.03 0.64 14.83
C ASP A 51 -2.75 1.01 13.52
N ILE A 52 -3.70 0.17 13.14
CA ILE A 52 -4.46 0.31 11.90
C ILE A 52 -5.33 1.57 11.91
N THR A 53 -5.87 1.97 13.05
CA THR A 53 -6.71 3.17 13.16
C THR A 53 -5.91 4.45 12.86
N GLN A 54 -4.69 4.56 13.39
CA GLN A 54 -3.84 5.71 13.07
C GLN A 54 -3.32 5.64 11.63
N ALA A 55 -2.94 4.46 11.14
CA ALA A 55 -2.55 4.30 9.75
C ALA A 55 -3.67 4.71 8.78
N ALA A 56 -4.91 4.33 9.10
CA ALA A 56 -6.13 4.69 8.38
C ALA A 56 -6.35 6.21 8.33
N ARG A 57 -6.15 6.89 9.47
CA ARG A 57 -6.28 8.35 9.55
C ARG A 57 -5.28 9.05 8.63
N HIS A 58 -3.99 8.71 8.73
CA HIS A 58 -2.96 9.30 7.89
C HIS A 58 -3.18 9.02 6.40
N ALA A 59 -3.65 7.82 6.04
CA ALA A 59 -3.98 7.49 4.67
C ALA A 59 -5.12 8.36 4.11
N THR A 60 -6.12 8.69 4.93
CA THR A 60 -7.20 9.62 4.57
C THR A 60 -6.70 11.05 4.42
N GLU A 61 -5.86 11.53 5.34
CA GLU A 61 -5.27 12.88 5.23
C GLU A 61 -4.43 13.03 3.96
N ILE A 62 -3.69 11.99 3.54
CA ILE A 62 -2.95 12.01 2.27
C ILE A 62 -3.89 12.12 1.06
N ARG A 63 -4.99 11.34 1.04
CA ARG A 63 -5.94 11.36 -0.08
C ARG A 63 -6.67 12.71 -0.18
N ASP A 64 -7.12 13.23 0.95
CA ASP A 64 -7.86 14.49 1.02
C ASP A 64 -6.99 15.69 0.60
N HIS A 65 -5.73 15.69 1.02
CA HIS A 65 -4.78 16.71 0.61
C HIS A 65 -4.40 16.56 -0.89
N ALA A 66 -4.21 15.33 -1.38
CA ALA A 66 -3.87 15.09 -2.79
C ALA A 66 -5.02 15.39 -3.76
N SER A 67 -6.27 15.22 -3.33
CA SER A 67 -7.45 15.55 -4.15
C SER A 67 -7.70 17.06 -4.27
N GLY A 68 -6.97 17.89 -3.51
CA GLY A 68 -7.10 19.34 -3.53
C GLY A 68 -8.46 19.83 -3.03
N VAL A 69 -9.17 19.01 -2.24
CA VAL A 69 -10.44 19.39 -1.60
C VAL A 69 -10.12 20.24 -0.37
N HIS A 70 -9.62 21.45 -0.59
CA HIS A 70 -9.40 22.44 0.48
C HIS A 70 -9.47 23.87 -0.05
#